data_AF-A0A820MSW0-F1
#
_entry.id   AF-A0A820MSW0-F1
#
_cell.length_a   1.000
_cell.length_b   1.000
_cell.length_c   1.000
_cell.angle_alpha   90.00
_cell.angle_beta   90.00
_cell.angle_gamma   90.00
#
_symmetry.space_group_name_H-M   'P 1'
#
loop_
_entity.id
_entity.type
_entity.pdbx_description
1 polymer ?
#
loop_
_entity_poly.entity_id
_entity_poly.type
_entity_poly.pdbx_seq_one_letter_code
_entity_poly.pdbx_strand_id
1 'polypeptide(L)'
;MKLRVLTLNIWGVHYVAKLIDKRIQALINHLISPEGDYDIIGLQEVWSKTDYLYIRDQIKIIYPYSHYFLSGLIGSGCCMFSKHPIIGVYEHRYSLN
;
A
#
# COMPACT_ATOMS: atom_id res chain seq x y z
N MET A 1 2.98 -22.13 -12.22
CA MET A 1 2.62 -20.73 -11.92
C MET A 1 3.33 -20.30 -10.65
N LYS A 2 3.93 -19.11 -10.59
CA LYS A 2 4.63 -18.60 -9.41
C LYS A 2 4.04 -17.24 -9.05
N LEU A 3 3.48 -17.11 -7.85
CA LEU A 3 2.95 -15.86 -7.32
C LEU A 3 4.07 -15.08 -6.61
N ARG A 4 4.22 -13.80 -6.90
CA ARG A 4 5.18 -12.89 -6.27
C ARG A 4 4.45 -11.89 -5.39
N VAL A 5 4.75 -11.88 -4.10
CA VAL A 5 4.06 -11.03 -3.13
C VAL A 5 5.08 -10.11 -2.45
N LEU A 6 4.79 -8.82 -2.42
CA LEU A 6 5.54 -7.83 -1.63
C LEU A 6 4.76 -7.50 -0.36
N THR A 7 5.46 -7.49 0.77
CA THR A 7 4.99 -6.80 1.98
C THR A 7 6.03 -5.78 2.41
N LEU A 8 5.60 -4.55 2.70
CA LEU A 8 6.52 -3.49 3.10
C LEU A 8 5.85 -2.51 4.06
N ASN A 9 6.46 -2.34 5.23
CA ASN A 9 6.17 -1.21 6.10
C ASN A 9 6.89 0.04 5.56
N ILE A 10 6.12 1.09 5.24
CA ILE A 10 6.66 2.30 4.62
C ILE A 10 6.94 3.42 5.62
N TRP A 11 6.71 3.23 6.92
CA TRP A 11 6.91 4.27 7.95
C TRP A 11 6.34 5.64 7.51
N GLY A 12 5.08 5.67 7.11
CA GLY A 12 4.41 6.86 6.53
C GLY A 12 3.83 7.80 7.59
N VAL A 13 4.44 7.86 8.78
CA VAL A 13 3.97 8.70 9.90
C VAL A 13 4.32 10.15 9.61
N HIS A 14 3.35 10.93 9.12
CA HIS A 14 3.50 12.37 8.92
C HIS A 14 3.96 13.05 10.22
N TYR A 15 4.73 14.14 10.08
CA TYR A 15 5.38 14.89 11.17
C TYR A 15 6.57 14.21 11.87
N VAL A 16 6.67 12.89 11.86
CA VAL A 16 7.80 12.15 12.49
C VAL A 16 8.76 11.61 11.42
N ALA A 17 8.23 10.98 10.38
CA ALA A 17 9.02 10.39 9.33
C ALA A 17 9.67 11.45 8.43
N LYS A 18 10.93 11.23 8.07
CA LYS A 18 11.67 12.10 7.16
C LYS A 18 11.45 11.68 5.71
N LEU A 19 11.45 12.65 4.81
CA LEU A 19 11.49 12.46 3.35
C LEU A 19 10.37 11.54 2.81
N ILE A 20 9.16 11.60 3.40
CA ILE A 20 8.04 10.72 3.04
C ILE A 20 7.79 10.74 1.52
N ASP A 21 7.64 11.94 0.93
CA ASP A 21 7.38 12.10 -0.50
C ASP A 21 8.45 11.43 -1.38
N LYS A 22 9.74 11.62 -1.05
CA LYS A 22 10.84 11.01 -1.79
C LYS A 22 10.85 9.49 -1.67
N ARG A 23 10.53 8.96 -0.49
CA ARG A 23 10.48 7.50 -0.26
C ARG A 23 9.28 6.87 -0.96
N ILE A 24 8.12 7.53 -0.94
CA ILE A 24 6.95 7.08 -1.70
C ILE A 24 7.24 7.12 -3.20
N GLN A 25 7.87 8.17 -3.70
CA GLN A 25 8.27 8.25 -5.11
C GLN A 25 9.26 7.14 -5.49
N ALA A 26 10.24 6.85 -4.63
CA ALA A 26 11.18 5.75 -4.85
C ALA A 26 10.48 4.38 -4.84
N LEU A 27 9.51 4.17 -3.93
CA LEU A 27 8.67 2.98 -3.92
C LEU A 27 7.90 2.84 -5.23
N ILE A 28 7.22 3.89 -5.69
CA ILE A 28 6.45 3.90 -6.94
C ILE A 28 7.37 3.56 -8.12
N ASN A 29 8.52 4.22 -8.23
CA ASN A 29 9.50 3.96 -9.29
C ASN A 29 9.96 2.51 -9.31
N HIS A 30 10.18 1.90 -8.14
CA HIS A 30 10.49 0.47 -8.03
C HIS A 30 9.31 -0.38 -8.50
N LEU A 31 8.09 -0.12 -8.03
CA LEU A 31 6.90 -0.92 -8.35
C LEU A 31 6.52 -0.93 -9.84
N ILE A 32 6.90 0.11 -10.58
CA ILE A 32 6.67 0.21 -12.03
C ILE A 32 7.87 -0.24 -12.87
N SER A 33 9.01 -0.55 -12.25
CA SER A 33 10.19 -1.05 -12.94
C SER A 33 10.08 -2.56 -13.22
N PRO A 34 10.88 -3.10 -14.16
CA PRO A 34 10.93 -4.55 -14.41
C PRO A 34 11.26 -5.39 -13.17
N GLU A 35 12.02 -4.84 -12.22
CA GLU A 35 12.38 -5.49 -10.96
C GLU A 35 11.19 -5.54 -9.98
N GLY A 36 10.30 -4.55 -10.03
CA GLY A 36 9.08 -4.44 -9.22
C GLY A 36 7.89 -5.27 -9.70
N ASP A 37 8.13 -6.32 -10.48
CA ASP A 37 7.11 -7.23 -11.01
C ASP A 37 6.53 -8.14 -9.91
N TYR A 38 5.63 -7.59 -9.09
CA TYR A 38 4.86 -8.32 -8.08
C TYR A 38 3.44 -8.58 -8.58
N ASP A 39 2.76 -9.57 -8.02
CA ASP A 39 1.34 -9.84 -8.31
C ASP A 39 0.42 -9.18 -7.28
N ILE A 40 0.87 -9.17 -6.02
CA ILE A 40 0.15 -8.59 -4.88
C ILE A 40 1.15 -7.78 -4.04
N ILE A 41 0.74 -6.59 -3.60
CA ILE A 41 1.51 -5.71 -2.74
C ILE A 41 0.66 -5.38 -1.52
N GLY A 42 1.19 -5.65 -0.32
CA GLY A 42 0.65 -5.19 0.96
C GLY A 42 1.56 -4.14 1.58
N LEU A 43 1.04 -2.95 1.87
CA LEU A 43 1.80 -1.90 2.56
C LEU A 43 1.26 -1.69 3.97
N GLN A 44 2.18 -1.46 4.92
CA GLN A 44 1.87 -1.06 6.29
C GLN A 44 2.40 0.35 6.58
N GLU A 45 1.82 0.97 7.61
CA GLU A 45 2.07 2.37 8.01
C GLU A 45 1.81 3.41 6.92
N VAL A 46 0.82 3.17 6.07
CA VAL A 46 0.25 4.16 5.15
C VAL A 46 -0.85 4.94 5.88
N TRP A 47 -0.45 5.87 6.73
CA TRP A 47 -1.35 6.61 7.61
C TRP A 47 -2.14 7.72 6.90
N SER A 48 -1.63 8.21 5.78
CA SER A 48 -2.28 9.25 4.97
C SER A 48 -3.09 8.61 3.84
N LYS A 49 -4.40 8.89 3.79
CA LYS A 49 -5.25 8.51 2.65
C LYS A 49 -4.77 9.19 1.36
N THR A 50 -4.21 10.39 1.44
CA THR A 50 -3.63 11.10 0.30
C THR A 50 -2.45 10.35 -0.27
N ASP A 51 -1.57 9.80 0.58
CA ASP A 51 -0.41 9.01 0.17
C ASP A 51 -0.86 7.71 -0.50
N TYR A 52 -1.87 7.04 0.05
CA TYR A 52 -2.49 5.87 -0.58
C TYR A 52 -3.03 6.21 -1.97
N LEU A 53 -3.82 7.28 -2.11
CA LEU A 53 -4.41 7.69 -3.38
C LEU A 53 -3.32 8.03 -4.40
N TYR A 54 -2.26 8.71 -3.96
CA TYR A 54 -1.12 9.04 -4.79
C TYR A 54 -0.43 7.76 -5.31
N ILE A 55 -0.09 6.82 -4.44
CA ILE A 55 0.51 5.53 -4.84
C ILE A 55 -0.42 4.81 -5.83
N ARG A 56 -1.70 4.66 -5.48
CA ARG A 56 -2.72 4.01 -6.32
C ARG A 56 -2.73 4.59 -7.72
N ASP A 57 -2.83 5.91 -7.83
CA ASP A 57 -3.02 6.58 -9.12
C ASP A 57 -1.79 6.47 -10.02
N GLN A 58 -0.58 6.38 -9.44
CA GLN A 58 0.65 6.18 -10.19
C GLN A 58 0.83 4.73 -10.69
N ILE A 59 0.34 3.73 -9.95
CA ILE A 59 0.58 2.31 -10.28
C ILE A 59 -0.63 1.58 -10.88
N LYS A 60 -1.80 2.22 -10.97
CA LYS A 60 -3.08 1.60 -11.38
C LYS A 60 -3.09 0.92 -12.74
N ILE A 61 -2.18 1.29 -13.65
CA ILE A 61 -2.07 0.64 -14.97
C ILE A 61 -1.58 -0.80 -14.80
N ILE A 62 -0.67 -1.04 -13.85
CA ILE A 62 -0.11 -2.37 -13.55
C ILE A 62 -0.95 -3.07 -12.49
N TYR A 63 -1.38 -2.35 -11.46
CA TYR A 63 -2.15 -2.86 -10.33
C TYR A 63 -3.54 -2.20 -10.27
N PRO A 64 -4.49 -2.60 -11.14
CA PRO A 64 -5.78 -1.94 -11.25
C PRO A 64 -6.70 -2.14 -10.04
N TYR A 65 -6.44 -3.17 -9.22
CA TYR A 65 -7.24 -3.48 -8.04
C TYR A 65 -6.51 -3.02 -6.78
N SER A 66 -7.21 -2.31 -5.91
CA SER A 66 -6.63 -1.80 -4.67
C SER A 66 -7.66 -1.68 -3.56
N HIS A 67 -7.19 -1.74 -2.31
CA HIS A 67 -8.02 -1.54 -1.13
C HIS A 67 -7.23 -0.80 -0.05
N TYR A 68 -7.87 0.19 0.59
CA TYR A 68 -7.33 0.89 1.76
C TYR A 68 -8.14 0.49 2.97
N PHE A 69 -7.47 -0.08 3.99
CA PHE A 69 -8.11 -0.56 5.20
C PHE A 69 -8.35 0.62 6.16
N LEU A 70 -9.53 1.21 6.06
CA LEU A 70 -9.92 2.36 6.88
C LEU A 70 -10.41 1.87 8.25
N SER A 71 -9.65 2.17 9.32
CA SER A 71 -10.05 1.88 10.69
C SER A 71 -9.92 3.11 11.60
N GLY A 72 -10.95 3.42 12.39
CA GLY A 72 -10.94 4.55 13.33
C GLY A 72 -10.74 5.92 12.68
N LEU A 73 -10.16 6.86 13.42
CA LEU A 73 -9.90 8.24 12.97
C LEU A 73 -8.63 8.38 12.11
N ILE A 74 -7.65 7.48 12.31
CA ILE A 74 -6.28 7.58 11.74
C ILE A 74 -6.05 6.52 10.63
N GLY A 75 -7.02 5.63 10.36
CA GLY A 75 -6.85 4.49 9.45
C GLY A 75 -6.18 3.30 10.15
N SER A 76 -6.15 2.13 9.51
CA SER A 76 -5.42 0.96 10.06
C SER A 76 -3.92 1.01 9.71
N GLY A 77 -3.50 1.98 8.90
CA GLY A 77 -2.17 2.04 8.31
C GLY A 77 -1.93 0.99 7.22
N CYS A 78 -2.93 0.18 6.84
CA CYS A 78 -2.74 -0.90 5.86
C CYS A 78 -3.42 -0.59 4.53
N CYS A 79 -2.80 -1.00 3.43
CA CYS A 79 -3.43 -1.02 2.12
C CYS A 79 -2.87 -2.16 1.24
N MET A 80 -3.59 -2.47 0.17
CA MET A 80 -3.24 -3.53 -0.76
C MET A 80 -3.43 -3.08 -2.21
N PHE A 81 -2.56 -3.57 -3.09
CA PHE A 81 -2.63 -3.43 -4.55
C PHE A 81 -2.46 -4.80 -5.20
N SER A 82 -3.15 -5.04 -6.31
CA SER A 82 -3.19 -6.36 -6.96
C SER A 82 -3.35 -6.23 -8.47
N LYS A 83 -2.67 -7.12 -9.20
CA LYS A 83 -2.91 -7.36 -10.63
C LYS A 83 -4.22 -8.11 -10.89
N HIS A 84 -4.69 -8.86 -9.90
CA HIS A 84 -5.87 -9.72 -9.97
C HIS A 84 -7.08 -9.12 -9.23
N PRO A 85 -8.32 -9.41 -9.68
CA PRO A 85 -9.52 -8.93 -9.02
C PRO A 85 -9.59 -9.28 -7.53
N ILE A 86 -9.99 -8.31 -6.70
CA ILE A 86 -10.29 -8.53 -5.28
C ILE A 86 -11.77 -8.90 -5.18
N ILE A 87 -12.06 -10.17 -4.90
CA ILE A 87 -13.44 -10.69 -4.80
C ILE A 87 -14.09 -10.44 -3.43
N GLY A 88 -13.30 -10.14 -2.41
CA GLY A 88 -13.78 -9.89 -1.05
C GLY A 88 -12.67 -9.34 -0.16
N VAL A 89 -13.06 -8.58 0.86
CA VAL A 89 -12.14 -8.00 1.85
C VAL A 89 -12.73 -8.20 3.24
N TYR A 90 -11.88 -8.58 4.19
CA TYR A 90 -12.23 -8.72 5.60
C TYR A 90 -11.16 -8.05 6.47
N GLU A 91 -11.59 -7.25 7.44
CA GLU A 91 -10.73 -6.59 8.43
C GLU A 91 -11.07 -7.11 9.82
N HIS A 92 -10.05 -7.56 10.56
CA HIS A 92 -10.19 -7.93 11.96
C HIS A 92 -9.46 -6.92 12.84
N ARG A 93 -10.18 -6.30 13.77
CA ARG A 93 -9.60 -5.34 14.72
C ARG A 93 -9.21 -6.05 16.00
N TYR A 94 -7.93 -5.99 16.33
CA TYR A 94 -7.42 -6.47 17.60
C TYR A 94 -7.88 -5.54 18.73
N SER A 95 -8.29 -6.11 19.86
CA SER A 95 -8.50 -5.35 21.10
C SER A 95 -7.17 -4.81 21.61
N LEU A 96 -7.19 -3.57 22.11
CA LEU A 96 -6.07 -3.05 22.91
C LEU A 96 -6.02 -3.82 24.23
N ASN A 97 -4.81 -4.11 24.72
CA ASN A 97 -4.59 -4.78 26.00
C ASN A 97 -4.99 -3.89 27.19
#